data_AF-A0A7V9NMJ1-F1
#
_entry.id   AF-A0A7V9NMJ1-F1
#
_cell.length_a   1.000
_cell.length_b   1.000
_cell.length_c   1.000
_cell.angle_alpha   90.00
_cell.angle_beta   90.00
_cell.angle_gamma   90.00
#
_symmetry.space_group_name_H-M   'P 1'
#
loop_
_entity.id
_entity.type
_entity.pdbx_description
1 polymer ?
#
loop_
_entity_poly.entity_id
_entity_poly.type
_entity_poly.pdbx_seq_one_letter_code
_entity_poly.pdbx_strand_id
1 'polypeptide(L)' 'MNIQVAEIFELSVAERIQIVEDIWDSINNAPGELPLSEAEKSELDKRLESYRQNQNEGIEWETLKKNLSQTK' A
#
# COMPACT_ATOMS: atom_id res chain seq x y z
N MET A 1 6.17 -19.81 12.81
CA MET A 1 7.51 -19.93 12.22
C MET A 1 8.38 -18.87 12.86
N ASN A 2 9.58 -19.18 13.33
CA ASN A 2 10.45 -18.20 13.99
C ASN A 2 11.67 -18.00 13.08
N ILE A 3 11.58 -17.03 12.16
CA ILE A 3 12.65 -16.66 11.23
C ILE A 3 13.26 -15.37 11.77
N GLN A 4 14.60 -15.32 11.89
CA GLN A 4 15.27 -14.07 12.20
C GLN A 4 15.32 -13.20 10.94
N VAL A 5 15.09 -11.89 11.08
CA VAL A 5 15.10 -10.96 9.93
C VAL A 5 16.40 -11.04 9.12
N ALA A 6 17.52 -11.31 9.78
CA ALA A 6 18.81 -11.51 9.12
C ALA A 6 18.81 -12.70 8.14
N GLU A 7 18.11 -13.79 8.47
CA GLU A 7 18.03 -15.01 7.65
C GLU A 7 17.23 -14.79 6.36
N ILE A 8 16.31 -13.81 6.34
CA ILE A 8 15.51 -13.47 5.16
C ILE A 8 16.41 -12.96 4.02
N PHE A 9 17.51 -12.28 4.33
CA PHE A 9 18.41 -11.73 3.30
C PHE A 9 19.25 -12.81 2.59
N GLU A 10 19.42 -13.97 3.21
CA GLU A 10 20.11 -15.14 2.62
C GLU A 10 19.22 -15.93 1.65
N LEU A 11 17.91 -15.68 1.65
CA LEU A 11 16.96 -16.34 0.76
C LEU A 11 17.08 -15.84 -0.68
N SER A 12 16.61 -16.66 -1.62
CA SER A 12 16.45 -16.22 -3.01
C SER A 12 15.44 -15.07 -3.12
N VAL A 13 15.51 -14.31 -4.22
CA VAL A 13 14.56 -13.23 -4.49
C VAL A 13 13.12 -13.74 -4.49
N ALA A 14 12.87 -14.93 -5.06
CA ALA A 14 11.54 -15.52 -5.12
C ALA A 14 10.99 -15.85 -3.72
N GLU A 15 11.80 -16.45 -2.85
CA GLU A 15 11.40 -16.76 -1.47
C GLU A 15 11.14 -15.49 -0.65
N ARG A 16 11.95 -14.44 -0.83
CA ARG A 16 11.68 -13.15 -0.18
C ARG A 16 10.36 -12.53 -0.65
N ILE A 17 10.05 -12.63 -1.95
CA ILE A 17 8.77 -12.16 -2.48
C ILE A 17 7.61 -12.95 -1.85
N GLN A 18 7.73 -14.28 -1.77
CA GLN A 18 6.71 -15.11 -1.13
C GLN A 18 6.47 -14.73 0.34
N ILE A 19 7.54 -14.47 1.10
CA ILE A 19 7.41 -14.03 2.49
C ILE A 19 6.71 -12.66 2.59
N VAL A 20 7.01 -11.74 1.68
CA VAL A 20 6.33 -10.44 1.63
C VAL A 20 4.84 -10.61 1.34
N GLU A 21 4.49 -11.48 0.39
CA GLU A 21 3.09 -11.82 0.08
C GLU A 21 2.39 -12.44 1.29
N ASP A 22 3.01 -13.44 1.93
CA ASP A 22 2.44 -14.11 3.10
C ASP A 22 2.23 -13.14 4.28
N ILE A 23 3.16 -12.21 4.51
CA ILE A 23 3.01 -11.15 5.52
C ILE A 23 1.87 -10.21 5.13
N TRP A 24 1.78 -9.80 3.86
CA TRP A 24 0.73 -8.92 3.37
C TRP A 24 -0.66 -9.54 3.55
N ASP A 25 -0.80 -10.82 3.21
CA ASP A 25 -2.03 -11.59 3.42
C ASP A 25 -2.38 -11.70 4.91
N SER A 26 -1.38 -11.86 5.78
CA SER A 26 -1.62 -11.92 7.23
C SER A 26 -2.21 -10.62 7.79
N ILE A 27 -1.77 -9.46 7.27
CA ILE A 27 -2.29 -8.14 7.68
C ILE A 27 -3.73 -7.98 7.21
N ASN A 28 -4.05 -8.41 5.98
CA ASN A 28 -5.42 -8.35 5.46
C ASN A 28 -6.39 -9.26 6.21
N ASN A 29 -5.91 -10.41 6.70
CA ASN A 29 -6.72 -11.38 7.46
C ASN A 29 -6.87 -11.03 8.95
N ALA A 30 -6.03 -10.14 9.47
CA ALA A 30 -6.13 -9.59 10.82
C ALA A 30 -5.99 -8.07 10.76
N PRO A 31 -6.98 -7.36 10.20
CA PRO A 31 -6.91 -5.91 10.13
C PRO A 31 -6.92 -5.39 11.55
N GLY A 32 -5.74 -5.01 12.06
CA GLY A 32 -5.67 -4.18 13.25
C GLY A 32 -6.55 -2.97 13.00
N GLU A 33 -7.29 -2.53 14.02
CA GLU A 33 -7.99 -1.25 13.92
C GLU A 33 -6.92 -0.19 13.64
N LEU A 34 -6.95 0.37 12.43
CA LEU A 34 -6.22 1.58 12.07
C LEU A 34 -7.23 2.73 12.16
N PRO A 35 -7.53 3.22 13.37
CA PRO A 35 -8.50 4.28 13.53
C PRO A 35 -7.96 5.52 12.81
N LEU A 36 -8.71 5.96 11.81
CA LEU A 36 -8.47 7.25 11.19
C LEU A 36 -8.89 8.35 12.17
N SER A 37 -8.04 9.37 12.30
CA SER A 37 -8.44 10.62 12.94
C SER A 37 -9.59 11.28 12.17
N GLU A 38 -10.37 12.12 12.83
CA GLU A 38 -11.45 12.86 12.17
C GLU A 38 -10.93 13.77 11.03
N ALA A 39 -9.71 14.28 11.16
CA ALA A 39 -9.06 15.05 10.11
C ALA A 39 -8.77 14.21 8.85
N GLU A 40 -8.29 12.98 9.03
CA GLU A 40 -8.04 12.07 7.91
C GLU A 40 -9.33 11.62 7.24
N LYS A 41 -10.37 11.30 8.02
CA LYS A 41 -11.71 10.98 7.46
C LYS A 41 -12.27 12.14 6.65
N SER A 42 -12.23 13.35 7.19
CA SER A 42 -12.73 14.54 6.50
C SER A 42 -11.98 14.82 5.20
N GLU A 43 -10.67 14.61 5.15
CA GLU A 43 -9.88 14.78 3.93
C GLU A 43 -10.22 13.69 2.89
N LEU A 44 -10.42 12.45 3.31
CA LEU A 44 -10.86 11.36 2.42
C LEU A 44 -12.24 11.64 1.82
N ASP A 45 -13.21 12.06 2.64
CA ASP A 45 -14.55 12.40 2.18
C ASP A 45 -14.52 13.55 1.16
N LYS A 46 -13.72 14.59 1.45
CA LYS A 46 -13.52 15.72 0.54
C LYS A 46 -12.94 15.26 -0.80
N ARG A 47 -11.88 14.45 -0.80
CA ARG A 47 -11.25 13.93 -2.03
C ARG A 47 -12.19 13.06 -2.83
N LEU A 48 -12.99 12.24 -2.15
CA LEU A 48 -13.97 11.38 -2.80
C LEU A 48 -15.07 12.20 -3.48
N GLU A 49 -15.55 13.26 -2.83
CA GLU A 49 -16.54 14.15 -3.41
C GLU A 49 -15.98 14.94 -4.60
N SER A 50 -14.77 15.50 -4.46
CA SER A 50 -14.00 16.09 -5.56
C SER A 50 -13.97 15.17 -6.80
N TYR A 51 -13.54 13.93 -6.61
CA TYR A 51 -13.48 12.93 -7.68
C TYR A 51 -14.86 12.62 -8.30
N ARG A 52 -15.93 12.57 -7.50
CA ARG A 52 -17.30 12.36 -8.02
C ARG A 52 -17.77 13.51 -8.89
N GLN A 53 -17.42 14.75 -8.53
CA GLN A 53 -17.75 15.94 -9.31
C GLN A 53 -16.86 16.08 -10.55
N ASN A 54 -15.62 15.60 -10.48
CA ASN A 54 -14.66 15.63 -11.57
C ASN A 54 -13.84 14.33 -11.64
N GLN A 55 -14.27 13.41 -12.50
CA GLN A 55 -13.60 12.11 -12.68
C GLN A 55 -12.16 12.23 -13.24
N ASN A 56 -11.77 13.40 -13.74
CA ASN A 56 -10.40 13.69 -14.21
C ASN A 56 -9.49 14.28 -13.12
N GLU A 57 -9.95 14.40 -11.87
CA GLU A 57 -9.14 14.94 -10.77
C GLU A 57 -8.10 13.93 -10.25
N GLY A 58 -8.14 12.68 -10.74
CA GLY A 58 -7.10 11.67 -10.54
C GLY A 58 -6.15 11.53 -11.72
N ILE A 59 -5.03 10.83 -11.51
CA ILE A 59 -4.16 10.35 -12.59
C ILE A 59 -4.31 8.85 -12.72
N GLU A 60 -4.20 8.35 -13.95
CA GLU A 60 -4.18 6.92 -14.19
C GLU A 60 -3.03 6.24 -13.42
N TRP A 61 -3.30 5.04 -12.92
CA TRP A 61 -2.34 4.27 -12.13
C TRP A 61 -1.00 4.08 -12.84
N GLU A 62 -1.04 3.80 -14.15
CA GLU A 62 0.17 3.64 -14.96
C GLU A 62 0.96 4.94 -15.09
N THR A 63 0.27 6.09 -15.17
CA THR A 63 0.91 7.41 -15.16
C THR A 63 1.60 7.67 -13.83
N LEU A 64 0.95 7.36 -12.71
CA LEU A 64 1.55 7.50 -11.37
C LEU A 64 2.80 6.61 -11.21
N LYS A 65 2.72 5.32 -11.58
CA LYS A 65 3.88 4.41 -11.52
C LYS A 65 5.06 4.92 -12.32
N LYS A 66 4.80 5.44 -13.52
CA LYS A 66 5.83 6.03 -14.37
C LYS A 66 6.51 7.21 -13.68
N ASN A 67 5.75 8.09 -13.03
CA ASN A 67 6.31 9.23 -12.30
C ASN A 67 7.16 8.79 -11.09
N LEU A 68 6.71 7.79 -10.34
CA LEU A 68 7.43 7.25 -9.18
C LEU A 68 8.75 6.56 -9.57
N SER A 69 8.77 5.85 -10.70
CA SER A 69 9.98 5.19 -11.20
C SER A 69 10.98 6.13 -11.86
N GLN A 70 10.56 7.34 -12.24
CA GLN A 70 11.41 8.37 -12.84
C GLN A 70 12.01 9.33 -11.81
N THR A 71 11.49 9.33 -10.58
CA THR A 71 12.03 10.14 -9.48
C THR A 71 13.18 9.36 -8.85
N LYS A 72 14.39 9.59 -9.35
CA LYS A 72 15.63 8.96 -8.88
C LYS A 72 16.51 9.95 -8.12
#